data_AF-A0A1G3AXC4-F1
#
_entry.id   AF-A0A1G3AXC4-F1
#
_cell.length_a   1.000
_cell.length_b   1.000
_cell.length_c   1.000
_cell.angle_alpha   90.00
_cell.angle_beta   90.00
_cell.angle_gamma   90.00
#
_symmetry.space_group_name_H-M   'P 1'
#
loop_
_entity.id
_entity.type
_entity.pdbx_description
1 polymer ?
#
loop_
_entity_poly.entity_id
_entity_poly.type
_entity_poly.pdbx_seq_one_letter_code
_entity_poly.pdbx_strand_id
1 'polypeptide(L)'
;MTKLQEEDTKTIEIIYDQQLVDDIVYKGLAKKEVAGDLELYKEYHERRDAIYELEQEKRAKRFKELDNDFFNRLGYDVYVREVFDEYPDIEEIIEEVHVRRATTRQNEGSNVVDEGRKVIIRLYPELFIEGKEIRRVIRHELMHVSDMMNSKFEYNVNEEFSNSPMEDRLIRDRYRLFWDISVDGRLVNKGLETTATKEERKREFDSFFSKIHEGSRDLIFSTMWEAEEPMTHNRMVELSKDTNKVLALAAGSRSVEELVEETKKLGPLPGTTCPLCGFPSFDWVEEVAEDEDVVKVLKEDFPNWEPQDGVCSRCAEYYKIRAGKW
;
A
#
# COMPACT_ATOMS: atom_id res chain seq x y z
N MET A 1 10.81 -54.13 -6.86
CA MET A 1 11.08 -53.34 -5.65
C MET A 1 11.22 -51.90 -6.08
N THR A 2 10.10 -51.20 -6.12
CA THR A 2 9.99 -49.80 -6.51
C THR A 2 10.39 -48.98 -5.30
N LYS A 3 11.50 -48.23 -5.39
CA LYS A 3 11.85 -47.24 -4.37
C LYS A 3 10.84 -46.10 -4.51
N LEU A 4 9.95 -45.99 -3.53
CA LEU A 4 9.23 -44.76 -3.25
C LEU A 4 10.31 -43.73 -2.87
N GLN A 5 10.52 -42.74 -3.73
CA GLN A 5 11.16 -41.51 -3.32
C GLN A 5 10.13 -40.80 -2.44
N GLU A 6 10.42 -40.69 -1.14
CA GLU A 6 9.79 -39.66 -0.31
C GLU A 6 10.21 -38.33 -0.93
N GLU A 7 9.29 -37.69 -1.66
CA GLU A 7 9.39 -36.27 -1.95
C GLU A 7 9.32 -35.56 -0.59
N ASP A 8 10.49 -35.13 -0.12
CA ASP A 8 10.62 -34.27 1.06
C ASP A 8 9.92 -32.95 0.70
N THR A 9 8.63 -32.84 1.02
CA THR A 9 7.84 -31.63 0.78
C THR A 9 8.43 -30.56 1.68
N LYS A 10 9.30 -29.72 1.12
CA LYS A 10 9.92 -28.60 1.81
C LYS A 10 8.81 -27.72 2.36
N THR A 11 8.57 -27.80 3.67
CA THR A 11 7.50 -27.04 4.32
C THR A 11 8.06 -25.66 4.64
N ILE A 12 7.33 -24.60 4.26
CA ILE A 12 7.71 -23.22 4.62
C ILE A 12 7.82 -23.08 6.14
N GLU A 13 8.88 -22.43 6.61
CA GLU A 13 8.99 -22.03 8.01
C GLU A 13 8.28 -20.69 8.25
N ILE A 14 7.18 -20.69 9.03
CA ILE A 14 6.48 -19.46 9.42
C ILE A 14 6.97 -19.03 10.82
N ILE A 15 7.54 -17.83 10.89
CA ILE A 15 8.17 -17.25 12.07
C ILE A 15 7.42 -15.98 12.47
N TYR A 16 6.83 -15.98 13.66
CA TYR A 16 6.16 -14.81 14.22
C TYR A 16 7.14 -13.98 15.05
N ASP A 17 7.07 -12.65 14.94
CA ASP A 17 7.80 -11.80 15.87
C ASP A 17 7.19 -11.81 17.27
N GLN A 18 8.03 -11.59 18.27
CA GLN A 18 7.61 -11.68 19.66
C GLN A 18 6.57 -10.61 20.02
N GLN A 19 6.74 -9.39 19.51
CA GLN A 19 5.85 -8.27 19.86
C GLN A 19 4.41 -8.51 19.36
N LEU A 20 4.27 -9.14 18.19
CA LEU A 20 3.01 -9.57 17.61
C LEU A 20 2.39 -10.68 18.44
N VAL A 21 3.17 -11.70 18.78
CA VAL A 21 2.74 -12.82 19.63
C VAL A 21 2.23 -12.30 20.98
N ASP A 22 2.98 -11.43 21.64
CA ASP A 22 2.61 -10.83 22.93
C ASP A 22 1.27 -10.06 22.83
N ASP A 23 1.11 -9.22 21.81
CA ASP A 23 -0.11 -8.43 21.60
C ASP A 23 -1.33 -9.35 21.31
N ILE A 24 -1.13 -10.38 20.49
CA ILE A 24 -2.18 -11.35 20.14
C ILE A 24 -2.59 -12.16 21.37
N VAL A 25 -1.64 -12.66 22.14
CA VAL A 25 -1.92 -13.45 23.35
C VAL A 25 -2.66 -12.59 24.37
N TYR A 26 -2.16 -11.40 24.66
CA TYR A 26 -2.79 -10.49 25.62
C TYR A 26 -4.23 -10.15 25.25
N LYS A 27 -4.46 -9.72 24.00
CA LYS A 27 -5.81 -9.35 23.53
C LYS A 27 -6.73 -10.55 23.33
N GLY A 28 -6.18 -11.66 22.84
CA GLY A 28 -6.92 -12.90 22.61
C GLY A 28 -7.45 -13.51 23.90
N LEU A 29 -6.63 -13.52 24.96
CA LEU A 29 -7.04 -13.97 26.28
C LEU A 29 -8.10 -13.04 26.89
N ALA A 30 -7.94 -11.72 26.78
CA ALA A 30 -8.94 -10.77 27.23
C ALA A 30 -10.30 -10.97 26.52
N LYS A 31 -10.28 -11.26 25.22
CA LYS A 31 -11.51 -11.57 24.45
C LYS A 31 -12.17 -12.88 24.92
N LYS A 32 -11.36 -13.90 25.23
CA LYS A 32 -11.85 -15.18 25.78
C LYS A 32 -12.48 -15.00 27.16
N GLU A 33 -11.84 -14.21 28.03
CA GLU A 33 -12.40 -13.82 29.34
C GLU A 33 -13.76 -13.14 29.20
N VAL A 34 -13.88 -12.14 28.31
CA VAL A 34 -15.16 -11.44 28.05
C VAL A 34 -16.23 -12.41 27.52
N ALA A 35 -15.82 -13.43 26.75
CA ALA A 35 -16.71 -14.48 26.27
C ALA A 35 -17.05 -15.55 27.33
N GLY A 36 -16.51 -15.45 28.55
CA GLY A 36 -16.78 -16.35 29.68
C GLY A 36 -15.78 -17.50 29.85
N ASP A 37 -14.76 -17.60 29.00
CA ASP A 37 -13.69 -18.59 29.11
C ASP A 37 -12.57 -18.07 30.02
N LEU A 38 -12.76 -18.27 31.32
CA LEU A 38 -11.86 -17.79 32.37
C LEU A 38 -10.70 -18.73 32.67
N GLU A 39 -10.75 -19.99 32.21
CA GLU A 39 -9.76 -21.01 32.57
C GLU A 39 -8.42 -20.69 31.93
N LEU A 40 -8.42 -20.47 30.61
CA LEU A 40 -7.20 -20.15 29.87
C LEU A 40 -6.58 -18.82 30.32
N TYR A 41 -7.42 -17.82 30.61
CA TYR A 41 -6.98 -16.53 31.12
C TYR A 41 -6.28 -16.68 32.49
N LYS A 42 -6.91 -17.37 33.45
CA LYS A 42 -6.31 -17.58 34.78
C LYS A 42 -5.01 -18.36 34.71
N GLU A 43 -4.97 -19.43 33.92
CA GLU A 43 -3.76 -20.24 33.75
C GLU A 43 -2.59 -19.40 33.20
N TYR A 44 -2.85 -18.54 32.21
CA TYR A 44 -1.83 -17.64 31.67
C TYR A 44 -1.28 -16.72 32.76
N HIS A 45 -2.14 -16.07 33.54
CA HIS A 45 -1.74 -15.15 34.59
C HIS A 45 -0.96 -15.84 35.71
N GLU A 46 -1.41 -17.01 36.17
CA GLU A 46 -0.68 -17.79 37.18
C GLU A 46 0.72 -18.20 36.71
N ARG A 47 0.84 -18.68 35.46
CA ARG A 47 2.14 -19.05 34.86
C ARG A 47 3.02 -17.83 34.61
N ARG A 48 2.43 -16.70 34.21
CA ARG A 48 3.14 -15.44 33.98
C ARG A 48 3.68 -14.85 35.27
N ASP A 49 2.90 -14.87 36.35
CA ASP A 49 3.30 -14.37 37.66
C ASP A 49 4.47 -15.19 38.23
N ALA A 50 4.45 -16.52 38.05
CA ALA A 50 5.55 -17.40 38.46
C ALA A 50 6.89 -17.08 37.77
N ILE A 51 6.90 -16.42 36.59
CA ILE A 51 8.14 -16.03 35.90
C ILE A 51 8.84 -14.89 36.66
N TYR A 52 8.11 -14.03 37.37
CA TYR A 52 8.72 -12.95 38.17
C TYR A 52 9.51 -13.46 39.38
N GLU A 53 9.29 -14.70 39.81
CA GLU A 53 10.06 -15.34 40.88
C GLU A 53 11.41 -15.92 40.39
N LEU A 54 11.67 -15.90 39.08
CA LEU A 54 12.93 -16.37 38.49
C LEU A 54 14.01 -15.28 38.44
N GLU A 55 15.26 -15.70 38.27
CA GLU A 55 16.40 -14.81 37.98
C GLU A 55 16.16 -13.96 36.73
N GLN A 56 16.55 -12.68 36.79
CA GLN A 56 16.23 -11.67 35.78
C GLN A 56 16.68 -12.08 34.36
N GLU A 57 17.84 -12.71 34.23
CA GLU A 57 18.42 -13.15 32.95
C GLU A 57 17.60 -14.27 32.29
N LYS A 58 16.84 -15.05 33.07
CA LYS A 58 16.02 -16.15 32.56
C LYS A 58 14.61 -15.70 32.16
N ARG A 59 14.12 -14.58 32.70
CA ARG A 59 12.73 -14.12 32.53
C ARG A 59 12.37 -13.90 31.07
N ALA A 60 13.23 -13.21 30.30
CA ALA A 60 12.95 -12.88 28.90
C ALA A 60 12.69 -14.14 28.05
N LYS A 61 13.52 -15.18 28.21
CA LYS A 61 13.33 -16.45 27.51
C LYS A 61 12.03 -17.15 27.95
N ARG A 62 11.72 -17.12 29.26
CA ARG A 62 10.51 -17.76 29.80
C ARG A 62 9.21 -17.07 29.40
N PHE A 63 9.18 -15.74 29.34
CA PHE A 63 8.04 -15.01 28.78
C PHE A 63 7.82 -15.40 27.33
N LYS A 64 8.89 -15.39 26.52
CA LYS A 64 8.83 -15.86 25.12
C LYS A 64 8.29 -17.29 24.99
N GLU A 65 8.77 -18.23 25.80
CA GLU A 65 8.27 -19.61 25.79
C GLU A 65 6.78 -19.70 26.18
N LEU A 66 6.36 -18.92 27.18
CA LEU A 66 4.96 -18.85 27.62
C LEU A 66 4.04 -18.27 26.54
N ASP A 67 4.41 -17.13 25.96
CA ASP A 67 3.57 -16.45 24.96
C ASP A 67 3.44 -17.29 23.69
N ASN A 68 4.51 -18.00 23.26
CA ASN A 68 4.42 -18.94 22.13
C ASN A 68 3.51 -20.15 22.43
N ASP A 69 3.55 -20.70 23.65
CA ASP A 69 2.64 -21.78 24.06
C ASP A 69 1.17 -21.32 23.97
N PHE A 70 0.85 -20.15 24.53
CA PHE A 70 -0.50 -19.62 24.50
C PHE A 70 -0.94 -19.17 23.10
N PHE A 71 -0.05 -18.64 22.28
CA PHE A 71 -0.34 -18.33 20.89
C PHE A 71 -0.77 -19.59 20.11
N ASN A 72 -0.04 -20.69 20.27
CA ASN A 72 -0.40 -21.98 19.65
C ASN A 72 -1.74 -22.51 20.18
N ARG A 73 -1.99 -22.40 21.49
CA ARG A 73 -3.28 -22.83 22.09
C ARG A 73 -4.46 -21.99 21.65
N LEU A 74 -4.24 -20.71 21.32
CA LEU A 74 -5.27 -19.84 20.74
C LEU A 74 -5.55 -20.19 19.26
N GLY A 75 -4.66 -20.93 18.60
CA GLY A 75 -4.87 -21.50 17.27
C GLY A 75 -4.93 -20.46 16.14
N TYR A 76 -4.30 -19.31 16.33
CA TYR A 76 -4.36 -18.20 15.37
C TYR A 76 -3.37 -18.35 14.20
N ASP A 77 -2.42 -19.28 14.27
CA ASP A 77 -1.47 -19.56 13.18
C ASP A 77 -2.16 -20.15 11.94
N VAL A 78 -3.29 -20.84 12.16
CA VAL A 78 -4.10 -21.46 11.10
C VAL A 78 -4.46 -20.48 9.98
N TYR A 79 -4.69 -19.21 10.33
CA TYR A 79 -5.05 -18.18 9.36
C TYR A 79 -3.95 -17.90 8.34
N VAL A 80 -2.69 -17.98 8.76
CA VAL A 80 -1.56 -17.75 7.86
C VAL A 80 -1.33 -18.99 7.02
N ARG A 81 -1.27 -20.17 7.64
CA ARG A 81 -1.04 -21.45 6.94
C ARG A 81 -2.06 -21.70 5.83
N GLU A 82 -3.35 -21.65 6.16
CA GLU A 82 -4.42 -21.93 5.19
C GLU A 82 -4.38 -21.01 3.97
N VAL A 83 -3.94 -19.75 4.14
CA VAL A 83 -3.85 -18.82 3.00
C VAL A 83 -2.60 -19.09 2.18
N PHE A 84 -1.48 -19.51 2.78
CA PHE A 84 -0.29 -19.92 2.02
C PHE A 84 -0.53 -21.17 1.16
N ASP A 85 -1.36 -22.11 1.65
CA ASP A 85 -1.78 -23.29 0.88
C ASP A 85 -2.50 -22.91 -0.44
N GLU A 86 -3.04 -21.68 -0.55
CA GLU A 86 -3.68 -21.16 -1.78
C GLU A 86 -2.68 -20.67 -2.84
N TYR A 87 -1.39 -20.54 -2.49
CA TYR A 87 -0.33 -19.99 -3.34
C TYR A 87 0.87 -20.95 -3.45
N PRO A 88 0.70 -22.15 -4.03
CA PRO A 88 1.75 -23.17 -4.12
C PRO A 88 3.03 -22.66 -4.80
N ASP A 89 2.92 -21.79 -5.80
CA ASP A 89 4.07 -21.20 -6.50
C ASP A 89 4.97 -20.37 -5.56
N ILE A 90 4.39 -19.76 -4.52
CA ILE A 90 5.15 -19.05 -3.49
C ILE A 90 5.86 -20.08 -2.60
N GLU A 91 5.19 -21.18 -2.24
CA GLU A 91 5.75 -22.20 -1.35
C GLU A 91 6.94 -22.96 -1.94
N GLU A 92 7.00 -23.12 -3.26
CA GLU A 92 8.12 -23.80 -3.91
C GLU A 92 9.44 -23.01 -3.82
N ILE A 93 9.35 -21.67 -3.73
CA ILE A 93 10.50 -20.76 -3.80
C ILE A 93 10.86 -20.20 -2.42
N ILE A 94 9.86 -19.85 -1.61
CA ILE A 94 10.06 -19.22 -0.30
C ILE A 94 10.48 -20.26 0.74
N GLU A 95 11.51 -19.91 1.52
CA GLU A 95 12.02 -20.76 2.61
C GLU A 95 11.46 -20.33 3.97
N GLU A 96 11.36 -19.01 4.18
CA GLU A 96 10.93 -18.44 5.46
C GLU A 96 9.88 -17.33 5.26
N VAL A 97 8.84 -17.35 6.09
CA VAL A 97 7.83 -16.31 6.18
C VAL A 97 7.89 -15.67 7.56
N HIS A 98 8.28 -14.41 7.61
CA HIS A 98 8.30 -13.63 8.84
C HIS A 98 7.02 -12.81 8.98
N VAL A 99 6.17 -13.21 9.91
CA VAL A 99 4.97 -12.45 10.27
C VAL A 99 5.32 -11.46 11.37
N ARG A 100 5.17 -10.17 11.06
CA ARG A 100 5.59 -9.06 11.90
C ARG A 100 4.41 -8.21 12.36
N ARG A 101 4.58 -7.54 13.49
CA ARG A 101 3.61 -6.57 14.00
C ARG A 101 3.56 -5.31 13.14
N ALA A 102 2.38 -5.00 12.61
CA ALA A 102 2.06 -3.65 12.15
C ALA A 102 1.60 -2.80 13.35
N THR A 103 2.08 -1.56 13.45
CA THR A 103 1.68 -0.61 14.51
C THR A 103 0.28 -0.05 14.30
N THR A 104 -0.13 0.09 13.04
CA THR A 104 -1.47 0.53 12.62
C THR A 104 -1.88 -0.24 11.37
N ARG A 105 -3.17 -0.20 11.00
CA ARG A 105 -3.66 -0.79 9.73
C ARG A 105 -2.97 -0.20 8.50
N GLN A 106 -2.57 1.08 8.53
CA GLN A 106 -1.85 1.71 7.42
C GLN A 106 -0.41 1.19 7.26
N ASN A 107 0.15 0.55 8.29
CA ASN A 107 1.49 -0.05 8.27
C ASN A 107 1.46 -1.55 7.92
N GLU A 108 0.30 -2.10 7.56
CA GLU A 108 0.18 -3.43 6.97
C GLU A 108 0.79 -3.42 5.57
N GLY A 109 1.38 -4.55 5.20
CA GLY A 109 2.06 -4.71 3.93
C GLY A 109 3.03 -5.88 3.92
N SER A 110 3.42 -6.29 2.73
CA SER A 110 4.38 -7.35 2.47
C SER A 110 5.63 -6.83 1.78
N ASN A 111 6.72 -7.60 1.90
CA ASN A 111 7.91 -7.40 1.10
C ASN A 111 8.65 -8.73 0.92
N VAL A 112 9.38 -8.85 -0.18
CA VAL A 112 10.25 -9.98 -0.47
C VAL A 112 11.70 -9.55 -0.25
N VAL A 113 12.47 -10.36 0.48
CA VAL A 113 13.87 -10.10 0.82
C VAL A 113 14.72 -11.35 0.57
N ASP A 114 16.03 -11.23 0.76
CA ASP A 114 16.99 -12.34 0.60
C ASP A 114 16.89 -12.99 -0.78
N GLU A 115 16.99 -12.16 -1.83
CA GLU A 115 16.94 -12.58 -3.24
C GLU A 115 15.69 -13.37 -3.64
N GLY A 116 14.56 -13.13 -2.95
CA GLY A 116 13.33 -13.85 -3.26
C GLY A 116 13.06 -15.06 -2.38
N ARG A 117 13.89 -15.33 -1.36
CA ARG A 117 13.77 -16.54 -0.53
C ARG A 117 13.00 -16.33 0.77
N LYS A 118 12.78 -15.07 1.18
CA LYS A 118 12.10 -14.73 2.43
C LYS A 118 11.00 -13.71 2.20
N VAL A 119 9.84 -13.94 2.81
CA VAL A 119 8.71 -13.00 2.80
C VAL A 119 8.58 -12.39 4.19
N ILE A 120 8.39 -11.06 4.24
CA ILE A 120 8.00 -10.36 5.46
C ILE A 120 6.58 -9.86 5.27
N ILE A 121 5.65 -10.29 6.12
CA ILE A 121 4.26 -9.79 6.13
C ILE A 121 4.04 -9.04 7.45
N ARG A 122 3.64 -7.78 7.38
CA ARG A 122 3.25 -6.98 8.54
C ARG A 122 1.73 -7.01 8.70
N LEU A 123 1.25 -7.52 9.83
CA LEU A 123 -0.18 -7.63 10.14
C LEU A 123 -0.50 -6.92 11.45
N TYR A 124 -1.64 -6.23 11.49
CA TYR A 124 -2.13 -5.64 12.73
C TYR A 124 -2.67 -6.74 13.66
N PRO A 125 -2.28 -6.80 14.95
CA PRO A 125 -2.64 -7.89 15.85
C PRO A 125 -4.15 -8.18 15.94
N GLU A 126 -4.98 -7.14 15.83
CA GLU A 126 -6.45 -7.27 15.94
C GLU A 126 -7.06 -8.16 14.86
N LEU A 127 -6.41 -8.29 13.70
CA LEU A 127 -6.86 -9.17 12.62
C LEU A 127 -6.95 -10.64 13.05
N PHE A 128 -5.98 -11.11 13.84
CA PHE A 128 -5.97 -12.47 14.37
C PHE A 128 -7.11 -12.67 15.37
N ILE A 129 -7.37 -11.67 16.19
CA ILE A 129 -8.37 -11.73 17.25
C ILE A 129 -9.78 -11.71 16.69
N GLU A 130 -10.05 -10.85 15.71
CA GLU A 130 -11.34 -10.76 15.04
C GLU A 130 -11.58 -11.92 14.07
N GLY A 131 -10.55 -12.39 13.37
CA GLY A 131 -10.56 -13.55 12.49
C GLY A 131 -11.34 -13.40 11.18
N LYS A 132 -12.18 -12.36 11.05
CA LYS A 132 -13.05 -12.15 9.88
C LYS A 132 -12.29 -11.66 8.65
N GLU A 133 -11.39 -10.71 8.83
CA GLU A 133 -10.71 -10.03 7.72
C GLU A 133 -9.31 -10.57 7.42
N ILE A 134 -8.72 -11.35 8.32
CA ILE A 134 -7.30 -11.70 8.22
C ILE A 134 -6.97 -12.45 6.93
N ARG A 135 -7.84 -13.36 6.47
CA ARG A 135 -7.60 -14.13 5.24
C ARG A 135 -7.55 -13.23 4.01
N ARG A 136 -8.49 -12.30 3.86
CA ARG A 136 -8.48 -11.37 2.71
C ARG A 136 -7.30 -10.41 2.74
N VAL A 137 -6.87 -9.96 3.94
CA VAL A 137 -5.66 -9.14 4.08
C VAL A 137 -4.42 -9.95 3.66
N ILE A 138 -4.25 -11.17 4.14
CA ILE A 138 -3.10 -12.00 3.76
C ILE A 138 -3.13 -12.32 2.26
N ARG A 139 -4.28 -12.67 1.68
CA ARG A 139 -4.40 -12.90 0.22
C ARG A 139 -3.98 -11.67 -0.60
N HIS A 140 -4.44 -10.49 -0.20
CA HIS A 140 -4.06 -9.23 -0.85
C HIS A 140 -2.54 -9.04 -0.83
N GLU A 141 -1.91 -9.27 0.32
CA GLU A 141 -0.46 -9.20 0.45
C GLU A 141 0.28 -10.29 -0.34
N LEU A 142 -0.22 -11.52 -0.37
CA LEU A 142 0.40 -12.59 -1.16
C LEU A 142 0.28 -12.38 -2.66
N MET A 143 -0.75 -11.68 -3.15
CA MET A 143 -0.82 -11.25 -4.54
C MET A 143 0.30 -10.25 -4.87
N HIS A 144 0.62 -9.30 -3.98
CA HIS A 144 1.79 -8.43 -4.16
C HIS A 144 3.10 -9.23 -4.17
N VAL A 145 3.26 -10.20 -3.26
CA VAL A 145 4.43 -11.10 -3.22
C VAL A 145 4.55 -11.89 -4.53
N SER A 146 3.45 -12.46 -5.02
CA SER A 146 3.41 -13.20 -6.28
C SER A 146 3.87 -12.33 -7.45
N ASP A 147 3.42 -11.07 -7.51
CA ASP A 147 3.88 -10.13 -8.53
C ASP A 147 5.38 -9.82 -8.37
N MET A 148 5.86 -9.55 -7.14
CA MET A 148 7.29 -9.26 -6.88
C MET A 148 8.21 -10.42 -7.29
N MET A 149 7.74 -11.67 -7.16
CA MET A 149 8.48 -12.87 -7.55
C MET A 149 8.40 -13.17 -9.05
N ASN A 150 7.38 -12.64 -9.74
CA ASN A 150 7.21 -12.85 -11.16
C ASN A 150 8.20 -12.01 -11.97
N SER A 151 9.14 -12.68 -12.65
CA SER A 151 10.14 -12.02 -13.51
C SER A 151 9.54 -11.06 -14.56
N LYS A 152 8.32 -11.31 -15.05
CA LYS A 152 7.64 -10.43 -16.01
C LYS A 152 7.16 -9.12 -15.40
N PHE A 153 6.98 -9.07 -14.08
CA PHE A 153 6.59 -7.86 -13.38
C PHE A 153 7.76 -6.88 -13.24
N GLU A 154 9.01 -7.36 -13.29
CA GLU A 154 10.23 -6.52 -13.26
C GLU A 154 10.36 -5.66 -11.98
N TYR A 155 10.00 -6.22 -10.81
CA TYR A 155 10.06 -5.48 -9.55
C TYR A 155 11.48 -4.96 -9.24
N ASN A 156 11.59 -3.65 -8.99
CA ASN A 156 12.84 -3.01 -8.58
C ASN A 156 12.74 -2.52 -7.13
N VAL A 157 13.40 -3.23 -6.21
CA VAL A 157 13.44 -2.86 -4.78
C VAL A 157 14.18 -1.53 -4.53
N ASN A 158 15.05 -1.12 -5.45
CA ASN A 158 15.85 0.11 -5.35
C ASN A 158 15.24 1.27 -6.15
N GLU A 159 13.95 1.21 -6.49
CA GLU A 159 13.29 2.28 -7.24
C GLU A 159 13.26 3.59 -6.43
N GLU A 160 13.87 4.62 -7.01
CA GLU A 160 13.84 5.99 -6.51
C GLU A 160 12.74 6.77 -7.24
N PHE A 161 11.65 7.08 -6.51
CA PHE A 161 10.49 7.72 -7.13
C PHE A 161 10.70 9.23 -7.30
N SER A 162 11.27 9.93 -6.32
CA SER A 162 11.71 11.33 -6.48
C SER A 162 12.80 11.69 -5.47
N ASN A 163 13.58 12.72 -5.80
CA ASN A 163 14.54 13.37 -4.90
C ASN A 163 13.86 14.29 -3.86
N SER A 164 12.58 14.64 -4.05
CA SER A 164 11.79 15.46 -3.13
C SER A 164 10.91 14.58 -2.24
N PRO A 165 11.02 14.64 -0.90
CA PRO A 165 10.23 13.80 0.00
C PRO A 165 8.70 13.91 -0.17
N MET A 166 8.21 15.09 -0.57
CA MET A 166 6.76 15.29 -0.77
C MET A 166 6.27 14.67 -2.08
N GLU A 167 7.06 14.85 -3.15
CA GLU A 167 6.75 14.30 -4.47
C GLU A 167 6.89 12.76 -4.44
N ASP A 168 7.92 12.25 -3.78
CA ASP A 168 8.14 10.83 -3.56
C ASP A 168 6.93 10.19 -2.86
N ARG A 169 6.39 10.83 -1.81
CA ARG A 169 5.16 10.36 -1.15
C ARG A 169 3.97 10.28 -2.10
N LEU A 170 3.69 11.34 -2.87
CA LEU A 170 2.58 11.35 -3.82
C LEU A 170 2.71 10.26 -4.89
N ILE A 171 3.92 10.09 -5.44
CA ILE A 171 4.18 9.08 -6.47
C ILE A 171 4.03 7.67 -5.87
N ARG A 172 4.52 7.43 -4.64
CA ARG A 172 4.33 6.15 -3.94
C ARG A 172 2.87 5.85 -3.68
N ASP A 173 2.09 6.84 -3.25
CA ASP A 173 0.65 6.67 -2.99
C ASP A 173 -0.09 6.29 -4.29
N ARG A 174 0.23 6.94 -5.43
CA ARG A 174 -0.30 6.57 -6.75
C ARG A 174 0.14 5.18 -7.21
N TYR A 175 1.43 4.86 -7.02
CA TYR A 175 1.98 3.55 -7.38
C TYR A 175 1.28 2.43 -6.61
N ARG A 176 1.13 2.60 -5.30
CA ARG A 176 0.39 1.67 -4.44
C ARG A 176 -1.04 1.53 -4.93
N LEU A 177 -1.73 2.64 -5.21
CA LEU A 177 -3.10 2.59 -5.69
C LEU A 177 -3.26 1.80 -7.00
N PHE A 178 -2.38 1.98 -7.98
CA PHE A 178 -2.44 1.19 -9.22
C PHE A 178 -2.22 -0.29 -8.98
N TRP A 179 -1.28 -0.64 -8.11
CA TRP A 179 -1.00 -2.02 -7.77
C TRP A 179 -2.17 -2.65 -7.01
N ASP A 180 -2.69 -1.97 -6.01
CA ASP A 180 -3.84 -2.37 -5.21
C ASP A 180 -5.09 -2.58 -6.08
N ILE A 181 -5.37 -1.69 -7.05
CA ILE A 181 -6.47 -1.85 -8.02
C ILE A 181 -6.31 -3.16 -8.81
N SER A 182 -5.10 -3.46 -9.27
CA SER A 182 -4.81 -4.69 -10.02
C SER A 182 -4.92 -5.95 -9.15
N VAL A 183 -4.47 -5.88 -7.89
CA VAL A 183 -4.59 -6.99 -6.93
C VAL A 183 -6.06 -7.26 -6.61
N ASP A 184 -6.81 -6.25 -6.20
CA ASP A 184 -8.21 -6.39 -5.81
C ASP A 184 -9.08 -6.83 -7.00
N GLY A 185 -8.83 -6.29 -8.20
CA GLY A 185 -9.48 -6.73 -9.43
C GLY A 185 -9.27 -8.22 -9.73
N ARG A 186 -8.03 -8.70 -9.65
CA ARG A 186 -7.69 -10.13 -9.86
C ARG A 186 -8.26 -11.04 -8.78
N LEU A 187 -8.30 -10.60 -7.52
CA LEU A 187 -8.95 -11.34 -6.44
C LEU A 187 -10.47 -11.47 -6.67
N VAL A 188 -11.14 -10.41 -7.08
CA VAL A 188 -12.57 -10.46 -7.43
C VAL A 188 -12.83 -11.38 -8.62
N ASN A 189 -11.97 -11.36 -9.64
CA ASN A 189 -12.08 -12.28 -10.78
C ASN A 189 -11.94 -13.76 -10.37
N LYS A 190 -11.17 -14.03 -9.31
CA LYS A 190 -11.07 -15.36 -8.67
C LYS A 190 -12.23 -15.67 -7.71
N GLY A 191 -13.18 -14.76 -7.51
CA GLY A 191 -14.30 -14.92 -6.58
C GLY A 191 -13.90 -14.80 -5.11
N LEU A 192 -12.76 -14.17 -4.82
CA LEU A 192 -12.22 -13.99 -3.47
C LEU A 192 -12.55 -12.60 -2.92
N GLU A 193 -12.66 -12.51 -1.58
CA GLU A 193 -12.84 -11.24 -0.90
C GLU A 193 -11.58 -10.36 -0.96
N THR A 194 -11.79 -9.05 -1.07
CA THR A 194 -10.74 -8.02 -1.14
C THR A 194 -10.70 -7.13 0.09
N THR A 195 -9.60 -6.41 0.28
CA THR A 195 -9.43 -5.47 1.40
C THR A 195 -10.24 -4.18 1.24
N ALA A 196 -10.54 -3.80 0.00
CA ALA A 196 -11.42 -2.69 -0.36
C ALA A 196 -12.37 -3.10 -1.49
N THR A 197 -13.56 -2.50 -1.56
CA THR A 197 -14.51 -2.75 -2.66
C THR A 197 -14.08 -2.05 -3.95
N LYS A 198 -14.67 -2.47 -5.08
CA LYS A 198 -14.47 -1.79 -6.38
C LYS A 198 -14.81 -0.30 -6.27
N GLU A 199 -15.88 0.05 -5.55
CA GLU A 199 -16.33 1.43 -5.34
C GLU A 199 -15.39 2.23 -4.44
N GLU A 200 -14.80 1.60 -3.42
CA GLU A 200 -13.76 2.22 -2.59
C GLU A 200 -12.51 2.54 -3.42
N ARG A 201 -12.00 1.58 -4.18
CA ARG A 201 -10.86 1.80 -5.08
C ARG A 201 -11.15 2.82 -6.16
N LYS A 202 -12.37 2.84 -6.69
CA LYS A 202 -12.79 3.87 -7.66
C LYS A 202 -12.79 5.25 -7.04
N ARG A 203 -13.31 5.41 -5.82
CA ARG A 203 -13.29 6.69 -5.10
C ARG A 203 -11.86 7.17 -4.81
N GLU A 204 -10.97 6.26 -4.44
CA GLU A 204 -9.55 6.56 -4.26
C GLU A 204 -8.93 7.04 -5.59
N PHE A 205 -9.11 6.28 -6.68
CA PHE A 205 -8.64 6.66 -8.01
C PHE A 205 -9.17 8.03 -8.45
N ASP A 206 -10.46 8.26 -8.26
CA ASP A 206 -11.10 9.54 -8.58
C ASP A 206 -10.52 10.70 -7.80
N SER A 207 -10.12 10.49 -6.55
CA SER A 207 -9.50 11.53 -5.74
C SER A 207 -8.11 11.92 -6.25
N PHE A 208 -7.29 10.95 -6.69
CA PHE A 208 -5.94 11.21 -7.21
C PHE A 208 -5.94 11.80 -8.63
N PHE A 209 -6.96 11.49 -9.43
CA PHE A 209 -7.02 11.83 -10.86
C PHE A 209 -8.20 12.72 -11.23
N SER A 210 -8.75 13.49 -10.28
CA SER A 210 -9.98 14.29 -10.42
C SER A 210 -10.04 15.23 -11.64
N LYS A 211 -8.90 15.62 -12.21
CA LYS A 211 -8.84 16.41 -13.46
C LYS A 211 -8.99 15.62 -14.74
N ILE A 212 -8.84 14.31 -14.70
CA ILE A 212 -9.21 13.48 -15.85
C ILE A 212 -10.74 13.47 -15.92
N HIS A 213 -11.29 13.76 -17.10
CA HIS A 213 -12.73 13.71 -17.33
C HIS A 213 -13.32 12.38 -16.83
N GLU A 214 -14.49 12.43 -16.17
CA GLU A 214 -15.10 11.27 -15.50
C GLU A 214 -15.19 10.03 -16.40
N GLY A 215 -15.69 10.18 -17.64
CA GLY A 215 -15.75 9.06 -18.58
C GLY A 215 -14.39 8.45 -18.94
N SER A 216 -13.31 9.25 -18.93
CA SER A 216 -11.95 8.73 -19.13
C SER A 216 -11.45 8.02 -17.87
N ARG A 217 -11.75 8.56 -16.68
CA ARG A 217 -11.42 7.89 -15.40
C ARG A 217 -12.10 6.55 -15.28
N ASP A 218 -13.39 6.46 -15.63
CA ASP A 218 -14.16 5.22 -15.59
C ASP A 218 -13.58 4.16 -16.51
N LEU A 219 -13.19 4.55 -17.73
CA LEU A 219 -12.55 3.66 -18.69
C LEU A 219 -11.19 3.16 -18.19
N ILE A 220 -10.33 4.07 -17.71
CA ILE A 220 -8.99 3.72 -17.20
C ILE A 220 -9.11 2.77 -16.01
N PHE A 221 -9.96 3.11 -15.05
CA PHE A 221 -10.17 2.30 -13.86
C PHE A 221 -10.69 0.91 -14.23
N SER A 222 -11.72 0.83 -15.09
CA SER A 222 -12.28 -0.46 -15.50
C SER A 222 -11.24 -1.32 -16.23
N THR A 223 -10.42 -0.70 -17.10
CA THR A 223 -9.33 -1.38 -17.79
C THR A 223 -8.30 -1.96 -16.81
N MET A 224 -7.90 -1.20 -15.79
CA MET A 224 -6.97 -1.69 -14.75
C MET A 224 -7.59 -2.78 -13.88
N TRP A 225 -8.85 -2.62 -13.51
CA TRP A 225 -9.57 -3.55 -12.63
C TRP A 225 -9.85 -4.90 -13.31
N GLU A 226 -10.15 -4.89 -14.61
CA GLU A 226 -10.50 -6.08 -15.38
C GLU A 226 -9.27 -6.82 -15.95
N ALA A 227 -8.07 -6.25 -15.79
CA ALA A 227 -6.83 -6.88 -16.27
C ALA A 227 -6.56 -8.21 -15.55
N GLU A 228 -6.24 -9.25 -16.33
CA GLU A 228 -5.88 -10.57 -15.80
C GLU A 228 -4.48 -10.60 -15.16
N GLU A 229 -3.59 -9.74 -15.64
CA GLU A 229 -2.19 -9.63 -15.23
C GLU A 229 -1.86 -8.19 -14.80
N PRO A 230 -0.93 -7.99 -13.85
CA PRO A 230 -0.51 -6.66 -13.46
C PRO A 230 0.27 -5.99 -14.60
N MET A 231 0.19 -4.66 -14.66
CA MET A 231 1.17 -3.89 -15.43
C MET A 231 2.58 -4.14 -14.87
N THR A 232 3.62 -4.00 -15.69
CA THR A 232 4.99 -4.09 -15.17
C THR A 232 5.26 -2.98 -14.15
N HIS A 233 6.18 -3.24 -13.22
CA HIS A 233 6.65 -2.27 -12.24
C HIS A 233 7.04 -0.94 -12.89
N ASN A 234 7.86 -1.00 -13.94
CA ASN A 234 8.29 0.18 -14.70
C ASN A 234 7.12 0.98 -15.26
N ARG A 235 6.08 0.30 -15.77
CA ARG A 235 4.89 0.96 -16.29
C ARG A 235 4.09 1.63 -15.18
N MET A 236 3.91 0.98 -14.03
CA MET A 236 3.24 1.59 -12.87
C MET A 236 4.01 2.82 -12.36
N VAL A 237 5.35 2.76 -12.30
CA VAL A 237 6.20 3.91 -11.94
C VAL A 237 5.99 5.08 -12.90
N GLU A 238 6.01 4.82 -14.21
CA GLU A 238 5.79 5.85 -15.24
C GLU A 238 4.42 6.55 -15.06
N LEU A 239 3.37 5.77 -14.87
CA LEU A 239 2.01 6.27 -14.66
C LEU A 239 1.88 7.11 -13.38
N SER A 240 2.58 6.72 -12.31
CA SER A 240 2.55 7.45 -11.03
C SER A 240 3.24 8.80 -11.12
N LYS A 241 4.29 8.89 -11.94
CA LYS A 241 5.06 10.11 -12.21
C LYS A 241 4.35 11.06 -13.17
N ASP A 242 3.63 10.56 -14.18
CA ASP A 242 3.03 11.38 -15.24
C ASP A 242 1.54 11.09 -15.49
N THR A 243 0.69 12.04 -15.11
CA THR A 243 -0.77 11.97 -15.32
C THR A 243 -1.16 11.91 -16.80
N ASN A 244 -0.35 12.44 -17.73
CA ASN A 244 -0.62 12.32 -19.17
C ASN A 244 -0.51 10.86 -19.63
N LYS A 245 0.40 10.08 -19.02
CA LYS A 245 0.55 8.66 -19.32
C LYS A 245 -0.63 7.84 -18.78
N VAL A 246 -1.23 8.27 -17.68
CA VAL A 246 -2.49 7.72 -17.15
C VAL A 246 -3.62 7.99 -18.12
N LEU A 247 -3.74 9.22 -18.60
CA LEU A 247 -4.74 9.62 -19.57
C LEU A 247 -4.61 8.85 -20.89
N ALA A 248 -3.38 8.55 -21.32
CA ALA A 248 -3.13 7.73 -22.50
C ALA A 248 -3.70 6.30 -22.40
N LEU A 249 -4.01 5.80 -21.20
CA LEU A 249 -4.72 4.53 -21.03
C LEU A 249 -6.20 4.62 -21.47
N ALA A 250 -6.80 5.82 -21.43
CA ALA A 250 -8.13 6.06 -22.00
C ALA A 250 -8.12 6.21 -23.53
N ALA A 251 -6.93 6.25 -24.16
CA ALA A 251 -6.79 6.78 -25.50
C ALA A 251 -7.54 5.97 -26.57
N GLY A 252 -7.77 4.65 -26.42
CA GLY A 252 -8.67 3.88 -27.30
C GLY A 252 -8.80 4.40 -28.74
N SER A 253 -9.91 5.09 -29.06
CA SER A 253 -10.25 5.67 -30.38
C SER A 253 -9.93 7.17 -30.57
N ARG A 254 -9.39 7.84 -29.56
CA ARG A 254 -9.06 9.28 -29.53
C ARG A 254 -7.55 9.49 -29.53
N SER A 255 -7.08 10.62 -30.06
CA SER A 255 -5.64 10.89 -30.01
C SER A 255 -5.22 11.29 -28.58
N VAL A 256 -4.01 10.90 -28.17
CA VAL A 256 -3.45 11.29 -26.86
C VAL A 256 -3.34 12.82 -26.78
N GLU A 257 -3.03 13.45 -27.91
CA GLU A 257 -2.93 14.90 -28.06
C GLU A 257 -4.23 15.62 -27.74
N GLU A 258 -5.38 15.12 -28.22
CA GLU A 258 -6.70 15.68 -27.91
C GLU A 258 -7.01 15.62 -26.40
N LEU A 259 -6.73 14.48 -25.77
CA LEU A 259 -6.99 14.29 -24.34
C LEU A 259 -6.06 15.16 -23.47
N VAL A 260 -4.78 15.25 -23.85
CA VAL A 260 -3.80 16.10 -23.15
C VAL A 260 -4.18 17.57 -23.28
N GLU A 261 -4.66 18.02 -24.44
CA GLU A 261 -5.09 19.40 -24.65
C GLU A 261 -6.35 19.75 -23.82
N GLU A 262 -7.29 18.81 -23.68
CA GLU A 262 -8.43 18.96 -22.75
C GLU A 262 -7.97 19.06 -21.30
N THR A 263 -6.93 18.32 -20.91
CA THR A 263 -6.42 18.31 -19.52
C THR A 263 -5.57 19.54 -19.20
N LYS A 264 -4.81 20.07 -20.17
CA LYS A 264 -4.07 21.33 -20.02
C LYS A 264 -4.97 22.53 -19.72
N LYS A 265 -6.21 22.51 -20.23
CA LYS A 265 -7.22 23.55 -19.92
C LYS A 265 -7.69 23.53 -18.45
N LEU A 266 -7.34 22.50 -17.68
CA LEU A 266 -7.81 22.32 -16.30
C LEU A 266 -6.80 22.78 -15.23
N GLY A 267 -5.62 23.29 -15.62
CA GLY A 267 -4.58 23.81 -14.71
C GLY A 267 -3.90 22.76 -13.79
N PRO A 268 -3.11 23.14 -12.77
CA PRO A 268 -2.36 22.23 -11.88
C PRO A 268 -3.20 21.55 -10.77
N LEU A 269 -3.00 20.25 -10.50
CA LEU A 269 -3.82 19.46 -9.55
C LEU A 269 -3.73 19.99 -8.10
N PRO A 270 -4.82 19.96 -7.30
CA PRO A 270 -4.71 20.17 -5.86
C PRO A 270 -3.71 19.20 -5.22
N GLY A 271 -2.82 19.71 -4.38
CA GLY A 271 -1.68 18.98 -3.81
C GLY A 271 -0.43 18.95 -4.70
N THR A 272 -0.48 19.45 -5.94
CA THR A 272 0.73 19.60 -6.77
C THR A 272 1.60 20.73 -6.23
N THR A 273 2.91 20.60 -6.39
CA THR A 273 3.86 21.65 -6.03
C THR A 273 3.67 22.87 -6.94
N CYS A 274 3.53 24.03 -6.33
CA CYS A 274 3.53 25.30 -7.05
C CYS A 274 4.87 25.45 -7.79
N PRO A 275 4.88 25.75 -9.10
CA PRO A 275 6.13 25.88 -9.87
C PRO A 275 7.00 27.05 -9.40
N LEU A 276 6.42 28.01 -8.68
CA LEU A 276 7.11 29.19 -8.17
C LEU A 276 7.77 28.95 -6.81
N CYS A 277 7.06 28.30 -5.88
CA CYS A 277 7.56 28.14 -4.50
C CYS A 277 7.87 26.70 -4.09
N GLY A 278 7.54 25.71 -4.92
CA GLY A 278 7.78 24.29 -4.67
C GLY A 278 6.90 23.66 -3.59
N PHE A 279 6.00 24.41 -2.96
CA PHE A 279 5.08 23.87 -1.94
C PHE A 279 3.80 23.32 -2.57
N PRO A 280 3.25 22.19 -2.07
CA PRO A 280 1.94 21.72 -2.47
C PRO A 280 0.86 22.78 -2.27
N SER A 281 0.05 22.99 -3.30
CA SER A 281 -1.11 23.88 -3.22
C SER A 281 -2.38 23.12 -3.54
N PHE A 282 -3.38 23.29 -2.67
CA PHE A 282 -4.75 22.88 -2.93
C PHE A 282 -5.61 24.01 -3.48
N ASP A 283 -5.03 25.20 -3.58
CA ASP A 283 -5.69 26.47 -3.90
C ASP A 283 -4.89 27.19 -4.99
N TRP A 284 -5.45 27.18 -6.20
CA TRP A 284 -4.81 27.68 -7.41
C TRP A 284 -5.58 28.89 -7.93
N VAL A 285 -4.87 29.99 -8.15
CA VAL A 285 -5.46 31.28 -8.53
C VAL A 285 -5.31 31.44 -10.03
N GLU A 286 -6.37 31.09 -10.76
CA GLU A 286 -6.42 31.16 -12.23
C GLU A 286 -6.40 32.60 -12.74
N GLU A 287 -6.95 33.54 -11.96
CA GLU A 287 -7.06 34.96 -12.33
C GLU A 287 -5.69 35.65 -12.45
N VAL A 288 -4.61 35.04 -11.94
CA VAL A 288 -3.25 35.55 -12.15
C VAL A 288 -2.90 35.59 -13.63
N ALA A 289 -3.34 34.60 -14.41
CA ALA A 289 -3.06 34.54 -15.84
C ALA A 289 -3.76 35.64 -16.66
N GLU A 290 -4.82 36.23 -16.12
CA GLU A 290 -5.60 37.27 -16.77
C GLU A 290 -5.07 38.68 -16.47
N ASP A 291 -4.15 38.80 -15.50
CA ASP A 291 -3.58 40.07 -15.07
C ASP A 291 -2.20 40.32 -15.72
N GLU A 292 -2.18 41.09 -16.81
CA GLU A 292 -0.96 41.37 -17.59
C GLU A 292 0.20 41.98 -16.77
N ASP A 293 -0.11 42.84 -15.79
CA ASP A 293 0.92 43.48 -14.94
C ASP A 293 1.56 42.46 -14.00
N VAL A 294 0.74 41.58 -13.41
CA VAL A 294 1.20 40.51 -12.53
C VAL A 294 2.00 39.47 -13.32
N VAL A 295 1.50 39.05 -14.50
CA VAL A 295 2.20 38.10 -15.38
C VAL A 295 3.55 38.65 -15.82
N LYS A 296 3.63 39.95 -16.15
CA LYS A 296 4.89 40.58 -16.54
C LYS A 296 5.93 40.48 -15.43
N VAL A 297 5.57 40.84 -14.20
CA VAL A 297 6.49 40.77 -13.05
C VAL A 297 6.84 39.33 -12.69
N LEU A 298 5.88 38.40 -12.82
CA LEU A 298 6.12 36.98 -12.61
C LEU A 298 7.14 36.42 -13.61
N LYS A 299 6.99 36.74 -14.91
CA LYS A 299 7.90 36.27 -15.97
C LYS A 299 9.30 36.88 -15.89
N GLU A 300 9.52 37.95 -15.12
CA GLU A 300 10.87 38.44 -14.81
C GLU A 300 11.67 37.43 -13.97
N ASP A 301 11.00 36.76 -13.02
CA ASP A 301 11.62 35.75 -12.16
C ASP A 301 11.51 34.33 -12.74
N PHE A 302 10.42 34.05 -13.47
CA PHE A 302 10.10 32.73 -14.04
C PHE A 302 9.77 32.85 -15.54
N PRO A 303 10.77 33.00 -16.43
CA PRO A 303 10.56 33.31 -17.85
C PRO A 303 9.78 32.25 -18.64
N ASN A 304 9.84 30.99 -18.19
CA ASN A 304 9.20 29.85 -18.85
C ASN A 304 7.81 29.53 -18.27
N TRP A 305 7.32 30.32 -17.31
CA TRP A 305 6.00 30.08 -16.73
C TRP A 305 4.90 30.40 -17.75
N GLU A 306 3.91 29.52 -17.82
CA GLU A 306 2.73 29.66 -18.65
C GLU A 306 1.45 29.56 -17.80
N PRO A 307 0.31 30.14 -18.24
CA PRO A 307 -0.95 30.13 -17.49
C PRO A 307 -1.36 28.76 -16.92
N GLN A 308 -1.16 27.70 -17.71
CA GLN A 308 -1.49 26.33 -17.33
C GLN A 308 -0.62 25.75 -16.20
N ASP A 309 0.54 26.33 -15.90
CA ASP A 309 1.39 25.90 -14.79
C ASP A 309 0.79 26.33 -13.44
N GLY A 310 -0.08 27.34 -13.48
CA GLY A 310 -0.81 27.91 -12.36
C GLY A 310 0.05 28.53 -11.27
N VAL A 311 -0.62 29.15 -10.32
CA VAL A 311 0.00 29.91 -9.23
C VAL A 311 -0.77 29.64 -7.94
N CYS A 312 -0.09 29.24 -6.87
CA CYS A 312 -0.75 29.07 -5.58
C CYS A 312 -1.17 30.40 -4.97
N SER A 313 -2.18 30.42 -4.10
CA SER A 313 -2.71 31.66 -3.51
C SER A 313 -1.65 32.56 -2.86
N ARG A 314 -0.65 31.96 -2.18
CA ARG A 314 0.47 32.72 -1.60
C ARG A 314 1.37 33.39 -2.63
N CYS A 315 1.69 32.69 -3.72
CA CYS A 315 2.52 33.27 -4.78
C CYS A 315 1.72 34.31 -5.58
N ALA A 316 0.42 34.08 -5.78
CA ALA A 316 -0.47 35.03 -6.44
C ALA A 316 -0.50 36.36 -5.66
N GLU A 317 -0.67 36.29 -4.34
CA GLU A 317 -0.63 37.47 -3.46
C GLU A 317 0.71 38.20 -3.54
N TYR A 318 1.82 37.46 -3.44
CA TYR A 318 3.17 38.03 -3.55
C TYR A 318 3.39 38.79 -4.86
N TYR A 319 3.00 38.21 -6.00
CA TYR A 319 3.17 38.85 -7.30
C TYR A 319 2.18 40.00 -7.53
N LYS A 320 0.95 39.94 -6.99
CA LYS A 320 0.01 41.08 -6.96
C LYS A 320 0.60 42.28 -6.21
N ILE A 321 1.22 42.05 -5.05
CA ILE A 321 1.93 43.09 -4.29
C ILE A 321 3.07 43.69 -5.11
N ARG A 322 3.90 42.86 -5.74
CA ARG A 322 5.03 43.35 -6.57
C ARG A 322 4.57 44.13 -7.80
N ALA A 323 3.41 43.80 -8.37
CA ALA A 323 2.80 44.53 -9.46
C ALA A 323 2.10 45.83 -9.01
N GLY A 324 2.10 46.15 -7.70
CA GLY A 324 1.49 47.37 -7.16
C GLY A 324 -0.04 47.32 -7.07
N LYS A 325 -0.64 46.11 -7.03
CA LYS A 325 -2.08 45.89 -6.93
C LYS A 325 -2.42 45.45 -5.51
N TRP A 326 -2.95 46.37 -4.70
CA TRP A 326 -3.47 46.11 -3.34
C TRP A 326 -4.76 46.88 -3.09
#